data_AF-A0A960QYP4-F1
#
_entry.id   AF-A0A960QYP4-F1
#
_cell.length_a   1.000
_cell.length_b   1.000
_cell.length_c   1.000
_cell.angle_alpha   90.00
_cell.angle_beta   90.00
_cell.angle_gamma   90.00
#
_symmetry.space_group_name_H-M   'P 1'
#
loop_
_entity.id
_entity.type
_entity.pdbx_description
1 polymer ?
#
loop_
_entity_poly.entity_id
_entity_poly.type
_entity_poly.pdbx_seq_one_letter_code
_entity_poly.pdbx_strand_id
1 'polypeptide(L)'
;SRDAASLCLHLQLEGKSLHELAPYWEGNLQLYTGPLLEERHHQNTLEVTLFDLFMAAATGHFSPRLLKPHPIHMHAALIFPTEALESKGCITVPSYDPSSGEYSKGFHLFRHVWEGNDGHLHSFVCQEKHHHFEPYLFTYPEEIPDERQGLELAFFVDYHPDVTLLINGEKSTVFQLGDLVTIQTPKKTLSLTFKILEGEGTFMGHISRGNRPAQVCTQGFTSYDWKIGIRTLRRSSKLKLALLVE
;
A
#
# COMPACT_ATOMS: atom_id res chain seq x y z
N SER A 1 7.59 -10.35 13.17
CA SER A 1 7.02 -9.46 12.15
C SER A 1 8.17 -8.76 11.47
N ARG A 2 8.44 -9.05 10.19
CA ARG A 2 9.49 -8.35 9.45
C ARG A 2 8.91 -7.06 8.89
N ASP A 3 9.10 -5.98 9.63
CA ASP A 3 8.93 -4.62 9.14
C ASP A 3 9.99 -4.34 8.04
N ALA A 4 9.81 -3.35 7.16
CA ALA A 4 10.80 -3.01 6.12
C ALA A 4 12.22 -2.82 6.68
N ALA A 5 12.28 -2.40 7.95
CA ALA A 5 13.44 -2.44 8.84
C ALA A 5 14.24 -3.76 8.80
N SER A 6 13.55 -4.90 8.95
CA SER A 6 14.16 -6.23 8.94
C SER A 6 14.68 -6.62 7.57
N LEU A 7 14.06 -6.12 6.48
CA LEU A 7 14.58 -6.32 5.13
C LEU A 7 15.89 -5.54 4.93
N CYS A 8 15.97 -4.28 5.35
CA CYS A 8 17.22 -3.51 5.33
C CYS A 8 18.33 -4.21 6.13
N LEU A 9 18.04 -4.62 7.36
CA LEU A 9 18.99 -5.33 8.21
C LEU A 9 19.45 -6.63 7.55
N HIS A 10 18.53 -7.37 6.92
CA HIS A 10 18.86 -8.59 6.22
C HIS A 10 19.76 -8.35 5.00
N LEU A 11 19.43 -7.37 4.14
CA LEU A 11 20.27 -7.02 2.99
C LEU A 11 21.66 -6.55 3.43
N GLN A 12 21.73 -5.78 4.51
CA GLN A 12 23.00 -5.35 5.09
C GLN A 12 23.82 -6.54 5.63
N LEU A 13 23.18 -7.48 6.32
CA LEU A 13 23.82 -8.72 6.81
C LEU A 13 24.27 -9.63 5.67
N GLU A 14 23.59 -9.61 4.53
CA GLU A 14 23.94 -10.35 3.32
C GLU A 14 24.98 -9.63 2.45
N GLY A 15 25.41 -8.42 2.83
CA GLY A 15 26.34 -7.60 2.03
C GLY A 15 25.74 -7.14 0.70
N LYS A 16 24.41 -7.19 0.55
CA LYS A 16 23.72 -6.74 -0.65
C LYS A 16 23.67 -5.21 -0.69
N SER A 17 23.73 -4.68 -1.90
CA SER A 17 23.74 -3.24 -2.11
C SER A 17 22.37 -2.63 -1.84
N LEU A 18 22.37 -1.45 -1.24
CA LEU A 18 21.17 -0.61 -1.09
C LEU A 18 20.54 -0.20 -2.42
N HIS A 19 21.28 -0.32 -3.53
CA HIS A 19 20.72 -0.12 -4.86
C HIS A 19 19.56 -1.06 -5.18
N GLU A 20 19.51 -2.26 -4.58
CA GLU A 20 18.39 -3.19 -4.75
C GLU A 20 17.08 -2.68 -4.12
N LEU A 21 17.17 -1.71 -3.20
CA LEU A 21 16.03 -1.10 -2.53
C LEU A 21 15.53 0.18 -3.20
N ALA A 22 16.29 0.72 -4.16
CA ALA A 22 15.94 1.95 -4.85
C ALA A 22 14.52 1.94 -5.48
N PRO A 23 14.01 0.83 -6.03
CA PRO A 23 12.65 0.81 -6.59
C PRO A 23 11.53 1.03 -5.57
N TYR A 24 11.80 0.81 -4.28
CA TYR A 24 10.82 0.93 -3.19
C TYR A 24 10.99 2.21 -2.38
N TRP A 25 11.81 3.15 -2.83
CA TRP A 25 12.10 4.40 -2.15
C TRP A 25 11.60 5.57 -2.99
N GLU A 26 10.66 6.35 -2.46
CA GLU A 26 10.28 7.61 -3.10
C GLU A 26 11.16 8.74 -2.58
N GLY A 27 12.11 9.18 -3.41
CA GLY A 27 13.18 10.09 -3.00
C GLY A 27 12.72 11.47 -2.57
N ASN A 28 11.66 12.02 -3.17
CA ASN A 28 11.17 13.35 -2.82
C ASN A 28 10.44 13.36 -1.48
N LEU A 29 9.63 12.32 -1.24
CA LEU A 29 8.83 12.19 -0.02
C LEU A 29 9.60 11.51 1.12
N GLN A 30 10.72 10.88 0.80
CA GLN A 30 11.56 10.10 1.69
C GLN A 30 10.75 9.09 2.51
N LEU A 31 10.08 8.21 1.77
CA LEU A 31 9.28 7.15 2.35
C LEU A 31 9.42 5.87 1.55
N TYR A 32 9.34 4.75 2.27
CA TYR A 32 9.19 3.44 1.66
C TYR A 32 7.84 3.29 0.95
N THR A 33 7.84 2.91 -0.32
CA THR A 33 6.66 2.66 -1.16
C THR A 33 6.40 1.18 -1.45
N GLY A 34 7.29 0.29 -1.00
CA GLY A 34 7.17 -1.14 -1.25
C GLY A 34 6.12 -1.86 -0.38
N PRO A 35 6.04 -3.19 -0.52
CA PRO A 35 5.09 -4.01 0.22
C PRO A 35 5.43 -4.04 1.72
N LEU A 36 4.45 -3.72 2.57
CA LEU A 36 4.57 -3.76 4.03
C LEU A 36 3.69 -4.87 4.62
N LEU A 37 4.12 -5.44 5.76
CA LEU A 37 3.27 -6.36 6.55
C LEU A 37 2.28 -5.59 7.44
N GLU A 38 2.58 -4.34 7.77
CA GLU A 38 1.74 -3.47 8.60
C GLU A 38 2.00 -2.00 8.23
N GLU A 39 0.93 -1.21 8.06
CA GLU A 39 1.01 0.25 7.94
C GLU A 39 0.45 0.88 9.21
N ARG A 40 1.29 1.64 9.91
CA ARG A 40 0.87 2.38 11.11
C ARG A 40 0.60 3.83 10.75
N HIS A 41 -0.52 4.32 11.25
CA HIS A 41 -0.90 5.71 11.14
C HIS A 41 -1.07 6.29 12.54
N HIS A 42 -0.49 7.47 12.76
CA HIS A 42 -0.72 8.27 13.95
C HIS A 42 -1.32 9.62 13.54
N GLN A 43 -2.49 9.95 14.10
CA GLN A 43 -3.19 11.21 13.79
C GLN A 43 -3.33 11.46 12.27
N ASN A 44 -3.80 10.45 11.52
CA ASN A 44 -3.98 10.47 10.05
C ASN A 44 -2.69 10.62 9.22
N THR A 45 -1.51 10.61 9.85
CA THR A 45 -0.22 10.64 9.14
C THR A 45 0.43 9.26 9.16
N LEU A 46 1.08 8.88 8.06
CA LEU A 46 1.85 7.65 7.99
C LEU A 46 3.03 7.74 8.98
N GLU A 47 3.17 6.75 9.86
CA GLU A 47 4.29 6.69 10.79
C GLU A 47 5.62 6.48 10.05
N VAL A 48 6.69 6.99 10.66
CA VAL A 48 8.05 6.80 10.15
C VAL A 48 8.51 5.38 10.46
N THR A 49 9.11 4.72 9.48
CA THR A 49 9.70 3.38 9.65
C THR A 49 11.21 3.44 9.85
N LEU A 50 11.80 2.34 10.31
CA LEU A 50 13.27 2.26 10.42
C LEU A 50 13.94 2.35 9.04
N PHE A 51 13.23 1.88 8.01
CA PHE A 51 13.67 1.95 6.63
C PHE A 51 13.83 3.41 6.19
N ASP A 52 12.87 4.27 6.53
CA ASP A 52 12.92 5.70 6.20
C ASP A 52 14.18 6.37 6.77
N LEU A 53 14.54 6.05 8.02
CA LEU A 53 15.78 6.53 8.67
C LEU A 53 17.04 6.00 7.99
N PHE A 54 17.03 4.71 7.65
CA PHE A 54 18.16 4.06 7.03
C PHE A 54 18.47 4.65 5.65
N MET A 55 17.44 4.83 4.82
CA MET A 55 17.57 5.46 3.50
C MET A 55 17.91 6.94 3.61
N ALA A 56 17.36 7.67 4.58
CA ALA A 56 17.73 9.06 4.83
C ALA A 56 19.21 9.21 5.20
N ALA A 57 19.72 8.33 6.07
CA ALA A 57 21.14 8.29 6.42
C ALA A 57 22.03 7.93 5.21
N ALA A 58 21.64 6.93 4.41
CA ALA A 58 22.37 6.52 3.23
C ALA A 58 22.40 7.60 2.13
N THR A 59 21.31 8.36 1.98
CA THR A 59 21.20 9.42 0.96
C THR A 59 21.65 10.80 1.46
N GLY A 60 21.86 10.98 2.77
CA GLY A 60 22.19 12.26 3.39
C GLY A 60 21.05 13.27 3.43
N HIS A 61 19.81 12.86 3.12
CA HIS A 61 18.65 13.74 3.07
C HIS A 61 17.60 13.28 4.09
N PHE A 62 17.15 14.18 4.96
CA PHE A 62 16.16 13.90 6.01
C PHE A 62 14.92 14.78 5.86
N SER A 63 13.75 14.16 5.89
CA SER A 63 12.48 14.85 5.70
C SER A 63 12.09 15.53 7.01
N PRO A 64 11.31 16.63 6.94
CA PRO A 64 10.77 17.24 8.16
C PRO A 64 9.99 16.27 9.04
N ARG A 65 9.39 15.22 8.44
CA ARG A 65 8.71 14.13 9.15
C ARG A 65 9.71 13.30 9.97
N LEU A 66 10.83 12.90 9.38
CA LEU A 66 11.90 12.12 10.02
C LEU A 66 12.61 12.88 11.16
N LEU A 67 12.72 14.20 11.07
CA LEU A 67 13.43 15.00 12.08
C LEU A 67 12.64 15.20 13.38
N LYS A 68 11.34 14.89 13.39
CA LYS A 68 10.52 14.93 14.61
C LYS A 68 10.88 13.76 15.54
N PRO A 69 10.74 13.90 16.87
CA PRO A 69 10.95 12.77 17.77
C PRO A 69 9.98 11.61 17.48
N HIS A 70 10.51 10.43 17.19
CA HIS A 70 9.72 9.20 16.99
C HIS A 70 10.27 8.04 17.83
N PRO A 71 9.43 7.09 18.30
CA PRO A 71 9.90 5.88 18.96
C PRO A 71 10.93 5.10 18.13
N ILE A 72 10.83 5.18 16.80
CA ILE A 72 11.76 4.51 15.90
C ILE A 72 13.20 5.04 16.00
N HIS A 73 13.42 6.27 16.49
CA HIS A 73 14.77 6.78 16.75
C HIS A 73 15.46 5.98 17.87
N MET A 74 14.70 5.52 18.86
CA MET A 74 15.23 4.65 19.91
C MET A 74 15.62 3.28 19.35
N HIS A 75 14.85 2.75 18.39
CA HIS A 75 15.22 1.50 17.71
C HIS A 75 16.45 1.68 16.82
N ALA A 76 16.54 2.81 16.10
CA ALA A 76 17.70 3.13 15.26
C ALA A 76 18.98 3.30 16.08
N ALA A 77 18.88 3.85 17.29
CA ALA A 77 20.02 3.99 18.20
C ALA A 77 20.61 2.64 18.65
N LEU A 78 19.87 1.54 18.49
CA LEU A 78 20.34 0.18 18.75
C LEU A 78 21.04 -0.48 17.54
N ILE A 79 21.01 0.17 16.37
CA ILE A 79 21.73 -0.29 15.18
C ILE A 79 23.12 0.33 15.22
N PHE A 80 24.14 -0.52 15.36
CA PHE A 80 25.55 -0.10 15.36
C PHE A 80 26.18 -0.46 14.00
N PRO A 81 27.13 0.34 13.49
CA PRO A 81 27.91 -0.02 12.32
C PRO A 81 28.60 -1.37 12.53
N THR A 82 28.46 -2.30 11.58
CA THR A 82 29.00 -3.66 11.67
C THR A 82 30.52 -3.69 11.81
N GLU A 83 31.21 -2.63 11.37
CA GLU A 83 32.65 -2.42 11.57
C GLU A 83 33.07 -2.46 13.06
N ALA A 84 32.13 -2.28 14.00
CA ALA A 84 32.36 -2.40 15.44
C ALA A 84 32.17 -3.83 16.01
N LEU A 85 31.70 -4.79 15.21
CA LEU A 85 31.24 -6.12 15.67
C LEU A 85 32.08 -7.31 15.18
N GLU A 86 33.25 -7.08 14.56
CA GLU A 86 34.12 -8.11 13.96
C GLU A 86 34.65 -9.22 14.90
N SER A 87 34.18 -9.35 16.15
CA SER A 87 34.71 -10.35 17.08
C SER A 87 33.76 -11.41 17.63
N LYS A 88 32.44 -11.41 17.38
CA LYS A 88 31.56 -12.44 18.00
C LYS A 88 30.41 -12.93 17.12
N GLY A 89 30.53 -14.19 16.68
CA GLY A 89 29.46 -15.17 16.43
C GLY A 89 28.17 -14.68 15.76
N CYS A 90 28.05 -14.90 14.45
CA CYS A 90 26.89 -14.57 13.64
C CYS A 90 25.58 -15.18 14.18
N ILE A 91 24.60 -14.32 14.49
CA ILE A 91 23.21 -14.73 14.76
C ILE A 91 22.52 -14.90 13.40
N THR A 92 22.13 -16.12 13.06
CA THR A 92 21.40 -16.40 11.82
C THR A 92 19.94 -15.98 11.98
N VAL A 93 19.47 -15.08 11.13
CA VAL A 93 18.05 -14.69 11.08
C VAL A 93 17.29 -15.74 10.25
N PRO A 94 16.19 -16.33 10.73
CA PRO A 94 15.47 -17.39 9.99
C PRO A 94 14.83 -16.85 8.71
N SER A 95 15.05 -17.51 7.56
CA SER A 95 14.45 -17.18 6.26
C SER A 95 12.93 -17.42 6.23
N TYR A 96 12.19 -16.61 5.48
CA TYR A 96 10.72 -16.74 5.31
C TYR A 96 10.41 -17.46 3.99
N ASP A 97 9.42 -18.37 4.04
CA ASP A 97 8.90 -19.08 2.89
C ASP A 97 7.62 -18.41 2.38
N PRO A 98 7.65 -17.77 1.19
CA PRO A 98 6.46 -17.15 0.59
C PRO A 98 5.35 -18.14 0.21
N SER A 99 5.61 -19.46 0.26
CA SER A 99 4.60 -20.50 0.02
C SER A 99 3.72 -20.82 1.23
N SER A 100 4.03 -20.27 2.42
CA SER A 100 3.33 -20.57 3.67
C SER A 100 1.85 -20.12 3.75
N GLY A 101 1.33 -19.42 2.73
CA GLY A 101 -0.09 -19.07 2.62
C GLY A 101 -0.58 -18.02 3.64
N GLU A 102 0.23 -17.67 4.65
CA GLU A 102 -0.03 -16.57 5.56
C GLU A 102 0.37 -15.24 4.90
N TYR A 103 -0.40 -14.81 3.91
CA TYR A 103 -0.40 -13.40 3.52
C TYR A 103 -0.89 -12.60 4.72
N SER A 104 0.07 -12.13 5.51
CA SER A 104 -0.18 -11.25 6.64
C SER A 104 -0.99 -10.05 6.15
N LYS A 105 -1.87 -9.54 7.02
CA LYS A 105 -2.89 -8.51 6.75
C LYS A 105 -2.37 -7.20 6.10
N GLY A 106 -1.07 -7.06 5.87
CA GLY A 106 -0.35 -5.93 5.32
C GLY A 106 -0.28 -5.78 3.80
N PHE A 107 -0.27 -6.89 3.05
CA PHE A 107 0.27 -6.84 1.68
C PHE A 107 -0.52 -5.91 0.75
N HIS A 108 0.18 -4.98 0.11
CA HIS A 108 -0.35 -4.09 -0.91
C HIS A 108 0.12 -4.58 -2.28
N LEU A 109 -0.81 -4.90 -3.17
CA LEU A 109 -0.48 -5.26 -4.55
C LEU A 109 0.08 -4.05 -5.30
N PHE A 110 -0.46 -2.88 -4.96
CA PHE A 110 -0.12 -1.61 -5.57
C PHE A 110 -0.21 -0.52 -4.51
N ARG A 111 0.76 0.39 -4.51
CA ARG A 111 0.80 1.53 -3.63
C ARG A 111 1.38 2.72 -4.36
N HIS A 112 0.62 3.81 -4.33
CA HIS A 112 1.03 5.08 -4.88
C HIS A 112 0.89 6.14 -3.81
N VAL A 113 1.91 6.98 -3.64
CA VAL A 113 1.96 8.01 -2.60
C VAL A 113 2.36 9.33 -3.24
N TRP A 114 1.74 10.43 -2.80
CA TRP A 114 2.08 11.76 -3.28
C TRP A 114 1.90 12.81 -2.18
N GLU A 115 2.60 13.94 -2.33
CA GLU A 115 2.45 15.08 -1.44
C GLU A 115 1.13 15.81 -1.70
N GLY A 116 0.39 16.09 -0.63
CA GLY A 116 -0.75 16.99 -0.60
C GLY A 116 -0.35 18.40 -0.14
N ASN A 117 -1.33 19.17 0.30
CA ASN A 117 -1.07 20.47 0.93
C ASN A 117 -0.49 20.30 2.34
N ASP A 118 0.25 21.31 2.80
CA ASP A 118 0.81 21.39 4.16
C ASP A 118 1.68 20.19 4.58
N GLY A 119 2.27 19.50 3.59
CA GLY A 119 3.09 18.31 3.82
C GLY A 119 2.31 17.06 4.21
N HIS A 120 0.97 17.07 4.10
CA HIS A 120 0.15 15.85 4.21
C HIS A 120 0.51 14.88 3.09
N LEU A 121 0.47 13.57 3.39
CA LEU A 121 0.78 12.53 2.41
C LEU A 121 -0.50 11.79 2.03
N HIS A 122 -0.85 11.88 0.75
CA HIS A 122 -1.94 11.10 0.19
C HIS A 122 -1.42 9.75 -0.29
N SER A 123 -2.29 8.75 -0.25
CA SER A 123 -1.95 7.43 -0.78
C SER A 123 -3.12 6.76 -1.46
N PHE A 124 -2.85 6.05 -2.56
CA PHE A 124 -3.80 5.22 -3.30
C PHE A 124 -3.25 3.80 -3.34
N VAL A 125 -4.01 2.87 -2.79
CA VAL A 125 -3.52 1.54 -2.43
C VAL A 125 -4.51 0.47 -2.86
N CYS A 126 -4.02 -0.61 -3.44
CA CYS A 126 -4.79 -1.83 -3.69
C CYS A 126 -4.40 -2.92 -2.70
N GLN A 127 -5.38 -3.50 -2.01
CA GLN A 127 -5.18 -4.67 -1.17
C GLN A 127 -6.17 -5.76 -1.60
N GLU A 128 -5.65 -6.88 -2.12
CA GLU A 128 -6.46 -8.03 -2.52
C GLU A 128 -5.77 -9.33 -2.13
N LYS A 129 -6.56 -10.40 -2.02
CA LYS A 129 -6.13 -11.73 -1.59
C LYS A 129 -5.78 -12.68 -2.74
N HIS A 130 -5.92 -12.26 -4.00
CA HIS A 130 -5.85 -13.16 -5.15
C HIS A 130 -4.43 -13.36 -5.70
N HIS A 131 -4.23 -14.52 -6.36
CA HIS A 131 -2.97 -15.24 -6.41
C HIS A 131 -2.02 -14.87 -7.57
N HIS A 132 -2.40 -13.98 -8.49
CA HIS A 132 -1.54 -13.62 -9.63
C HIS A 132 -1.65 -12.13 -9.94
N PHE A 133 -0.51 -11.45 -9.92
CA PHE A 133 -0.44 -10.01 -10.15
C PHE A 133 0.50 -9.71 -11.31
N GLU A 134 -0.08 -9.22 -12.41
CA GLU A 134 0.56 -8.22 -13.24
C GLU A 134 -0.03 -6.86 -12.83
N PRO A 135 0.74 -5.77 -12.83
CA PRO A 135 0.24 -4.46 -12.43
C PRO A 135 -1.08 -4.14 -13.14
N TYR A 136 -2.13 -3.93 -12.35
CA TYR A 136 -3.46 -3.56 -12.81
C TYR A 136 -4.24 -4.63 -13.59
N LEU A 137 -3.78 -5.87 -13.63
CA LEU A 137 -4.50 -6.99 -14.24
C LEU A 137 -4.96 -7.98 -13.16
N PHE A 138 -6.27 -8.23 -13.11
CA PHE A 138 -6.92 -9.08 -12.12
C PHE A 138 -7.55 -10.28 -12.83
N THR A 139 -7.11 -11.48 -12.47
CA THR A 139 -7.69 -12.74 -12.97
C THR A 139 -8.55 -13.36 -11.89
N TYR A 140 -9.81 -13.62 -12.21
CA TYR A 140 -10.77 -14.16 -11.26
C TYR A 140 -10.99 -15.66 -11.45
N PRO A 141 -11.16 -16.43 -10.36
CA PRO A 141 -11.61 -17.81 -10.45
C PRO A 141 -13.07 -17.90 -10.90
N GLU A 142 -13.48 -19.10 -11.33
CA GLU A 142 -14.87 -19.38 -11.71
C GLU A 142 -15.85 -19.18 -10.55
N GLU A 143 -15.44 -19.54 -9.34
CA GLU A 143 -16.24 -19.35 -8.14
C GLU A 143 -16.43 -17.85 -7.87
N ILE A 144 -17.69 -17.43 -7.76
CA ILE A 144 -18.05 -16.09 -7.31
C ILE A 144 -18.18 -16.14 -5.78
N PRO A 145 -17.41 -15.33 -5.04
CA PRO A 145 -17.53 -15.19 -3.59
C PRO A 145 -18.99 -14.97 -3.18
N ASP A 146 -19.42 -15.60 -2.08
CA ASP A 146 -20.74 -15.36 -1.48
C ASP A 146 -20.95 -13.85 -1.31
N GLU A 147 -22.15 -13.36 -1.58
CA GLU A 147 -22.54 -11.95 -1.39
C GLU A 147 -22.15 -11.38 -0.02
N ARG A 148 -22.10 -12.24 1.00
CA ARG A 148 -21.69 -11.90 2.37
C ARG A 148 -20.18 -11.66 2.51
N GLN A 149 -19.36 -12.18 1.61
CA GLN A 149 -17.90 -12.06 1.63
C GLN A 149 -17.42 -10.67 1.17
N GLY A 150 -18.30 -9.86 0.58
CA GLY A 150 -18.07 -8.44 0.34
C GLY A 150 -17.50 -8.13 -1.04
N LEU A 151 -16.69 -7.07 -1.11
CA LEU A 151 -16.03 -6.59 -2.34
C LEU A 151 -14.88 -7.52 -2.70
N GLU A 152 -14.75 -7.89 -3.97
CA GLU A 152 -13.66 -8.76 -4.43
C GLU A 152 -12.36 -7.97 -4.55
N LEU A 153 -12.44 -6.84 -5.25
CA LEU A 153 -11.34 -5.90 -5.44
C LEU A 153 -11.64 -4.61 -4.69
N ALA A 154 -10.66 -4.11 -3.95
CA ALA A 154 -10.78 -2.87 -3.20
C ALA A 154 -9.51 -2.03 -3.26
N PHE A 155 -9.72 -0.77 -3.63
CA PHE A 155 -8.72 0.28 -3.52
C PHE A 155 -9.08 1.22 -2.39
N PHE A 156 -8.07 1.83 -1.82
CA PHE A 156 -8.17 2.72 -0.68
C PHE A 156 -7.44 4.02 -0.99
N VAL A 157 -8.09 5.14 -0.70
CA VAL A 157 -7.46 6.46 -0.69
C VAL A 157 -7.75 7.14 0.63
N ASP A 158 -6.79 7.88 1.17
CA ASP A 158 -6.95 8.52 2.47
C ASP A 158 -8.16 9.46 2.50
N TYR A 159 -8.80 9.53 3.66
CA TYR A 159 -9.88 10.45 3.91
C TYR A 159 -9.35 11.80 4.36
N HIS A 160 -9.34 12.73 3.42
CA HIS A 160 -8.90 14.08 3.70
C HIS A 160 -9.85 15.10 3.06
N PRO A 161 -10.04 16.30 3.65
CA PRO A 161 -10.84 17.37 3.05
C PRO A 161 -10.40 17.76 1.63
N ASP A 162 -9.12 17.55 1.31
CA ASP A 162 -8.56 17.84 -0.01
C ASP A 162 -8.87 16.78 -1.07
N VAL A 163 -9.39 15.62 -0.67
CA VAL A 163 -9.67 14.50 -1.58
C VAL A 163 -11.13 14.56 -2.03
N THR A 164 -11.34 14.76 -3.33
CA THR A 164 -12.66 14.67 -3.97
C THR A 164 -12.72 13.46 -4.88
N LEU A 165 -13.78 12.67 -4.74
CA LEU A 165 -14.06 11.52 -5.59
C LEU A 165 -15.23 11.84 -6.52
N LEU A 166 -15.04 11.60 -7.81
CA LEU A 166 -16.04 11.84 -8.85
C LEU A 166 -16.20 10.60 -9.73
N ILE A 167 -17.39 10.41 -10.27
CA ILE A 167 -17.72 9.39 -11.26
C ILE A 167 -18.28 10.12 -12.47
N ASN A 168 -17.61 10.02 -13.61
CA ASN A 168 -17.93 10.76 -14.84
C ASN A 168 -18.05 12.29 -14.60
N GLY A 169 -17.21 12.83 -13.70
CA GLY A 169 -17.21 14.25 -13.33
C GLY A 169 -18.24 14.66 -12.28
N GLU A 170 -19.12 13.76 -11.83
CA GLU A 170 -20.16 14.05 -10.85
C GLU A 170 -19.91 13.34 -9.51
N LYS A 171 -20.45 13.90 -8.42
CA LYS A 171 -20.40 13.24 -7.11
C LYS A 171 -21.40 12.08 -7.08
N SER A 172 -20.88 10.85 -7.05
CA SER A 172 -21.67 9.64 -6.90
C SER A 172 -20.91 8.63 -6.01
N THR A 173 -21.62 7.64 -5.50
CA THR A 173 -21.05 6.53 -4.71
C THR A 173 -21.16 5.18 -5.41
N VAL A 174 -21.70 5.15 -6.64
CA VAL A 174 -21.92 3.92 -7.41
C VAL A 174 -21.50 4.13 -8.85
N PHE A 175 -20.76 3.17 -9.41
CA PHE A 175 -20.26 3.20 -10.79
C PHE A 175 -20.34 1.80 -11.43
N GLN A 176 -20.27 1.75 -12.75
CA GLN A 176 -20.17 0.53 -13.54
C GLN A 176 -18.78 0.42 -14.19
N LEU A 177 -18.48 -0.74 -14.79
CA LEU A 177 -17.26 -0.84 -15.61
C LEU A 177 -17.34 0.12 -16.80
N GLY A 178 -16.21 0.72 -17.15
CA GLY A 178 -16.13 1.76 -18.18
C GLY A 178 -16.41 3.18 -17.70
N ASP A 179 -17.04 3.37 -16.53
CA ASP A 179 -17.16 4.69 -15.92
C ASP A 179 -15.78 5.22 -15.50
N LEU A 180 -15.59 6.53 -15.65
CA LEU A 180 -14.37 7.21 -15.22
C LEU A 180 -14.50 7.58 -13.73
N VAL A 181 -13.73 6.90 -12.88
CA VAL A 181 -13.61 7.24 -11.46
C VAL A 181 -12.39 8.14 -11.28
N THR A 182 -12.59 9.37 -10.79
CA THR A 182 -11.51 10.34 -10.61
C THR A 182 -11.25 10.62 -9.13
N ILE A 183 -9.99 10.56 -8.74
CA ILE A 183 -9.49 11.01 -7.43
C ILE A 183 -8.79 12.34 -7.64
N GLN A 184 -9.37 13.42 -7.11
CA GLN A 184 -8.82 14.76 -7.23
C GLN A 184 -8.28 15.25 -5.89
N THR A 185 -7.03 15.72 -5.92
CA THR A 185 -6.38 16.49 -4.87
C THR A 185 -5.80 17.77 -5.49
N PRO A 186 -5.50 18.82 -4.70
CA PRO A 186 -4.94 20.07 -5.22
C PRO A 186 -3.66 19.90 -6.05
N LYS A 187 -2.83 18.88 -5.72
CA LYS A 187 -1.54 18.62 -6.37
C LYS A 187 -1.57 17.46 -7.37
N LYS A 188 -2.63 16.64 -7.40
CA LYS A 188 -2.69 15.44 -8.23
C LYS A 188 -4.11 15.03 -8.56
N THR A 189 -4.31 14.60 -9.80
CA THR A 189 -5.51 13.89 -10.24
C THR A 189 -5.12 12.48 -10.68
N LEU A 190 -5.87 11.48 -10.26
CA LEU A 190 -5.78 10.10 -10.75
C LEU A 190 -7.09 9.75 -11.44
N SER A 191 -7.00 9.20 -12.65
CA SER A 191 -8.13 8.72 -13.43
C SER A 191 -8.12 7.21 -13.49
N LEU A 192 -9.20 6.57 -13.03
CA LEU A 192 -9.33 5.12 -12.94
C LEU A 192 -10.46 4.66 -13.87
N THR A 193 -10.18 3.69 -14.74
CA THR A 193 -11.21 3.02 -15.54
C THR A 193 -11.01 1.52 -15.51
N PHE A 194 -12.08 0.79 -15.17
CA PHE A 194 -12.05 -0.68 -15.15
C PHE A 194 -12.65 -1.25 -16.43
N LYS A 195 -11.97 -2.23 -17.04
CA LYS A 195 -12.38 -2.84 -18.31
C LYS A 195 -12.23 -4.37 -18.26
N ILE A 196 -13.16 -5.07 -18.88
CA ILE A 196 -13.03 -6.52 -19.12
C ILE A 196 -12.08 -6.71 -20.30
N LEU A 197 -11.03 -7.52 -20.12
CA LEU A 197 -10.11 -7.92 -21.20
C LEU A 197 -10.43 -9.30 -21.77
N GLU A 198 -10.90 -10.21 -20.92
CA GLU A 198 -11.26 -11.59 -21.30
C GLU A 198 -12.49 -12.02 -20.50
N GLY A 199 -13.37 -12.79 -21.15
CA GLY A 199 -14.60 -13.29 -20.54
C GLY A 199 -15.75 -12.29 -20.56
N GLU A 200 -16.77 -12.56 -19.77
CA GLU A 200 -17.99 -11.75 -19.67
C GLU A 200 -18.42 -11.65 -18.20
N GLY A 201 -19.02 -10.54 -17.82
CA GLY A 201 -19.54 -10.36 -16.47
C GLY A 201 -20.27 -9.05 -16.26
N THR A 202 -21.02 -8.99 -15.17
CA THR A 202 -21.71 -7.79 -14.68
C THR A 202 -21.17 -7.46 -13.31
N PHE A 203 -20.79 -6.20 -13.11
CA PHE A 203 -20.15 -5.73 -11.89
C PHE A 203 -20.83 -4.46 -11.41
N MET A 204 -20.68 -4.22 -10.12
CA MET A 204 -21.07 -2.98 -9.49
C MET A 204 -19.90 -2.42 -8.69
N GLY A 205 -19.55 -1.18 -8.99
CA GLY A 205 -18.56 -0.40 -8.27
C GLY A 205 -19.23 0.42 -7.16
N HIS A 206 -18.57 0.54 -6.01
CA HIS A 206 -19.05 1.32 -4.88
C HIS A 206 -17.92 2.17 -4.28
N ILE A 207 -18.24 3.40 -3.90
CA ILE A 207 -17.38 4.26 -3.10
C ILE A 207 -18.00 4.38 -1.70
N SER A 208 -17.24 4.05 -0.67
CA SER A 208 -17.71 4.03 0.72
C SER A 208 -16.60 4.42 1.69
N ARG A 209 -16.94 4.69 2.96
CA ARG A 209 -15.96 4.84 4.03
C ARG A 209 -15.46 3.46 4.47
N GLY A 210 -14.15 3.29 4.66
CA GLY A 210 -13.58 2.02 5.11
C GLY A 210 -12.14 2.17 5.57
N ASN A 211 -11.60 1.12 6.19
CA ASN A 211 -10.19 1.03 6.55
C ASN A 211 -9.51 -0.05 5.70
N ARG A 212 -8.21 0.14 5.45
CA ARG A 212 -7.36 -0.88 4.84
C ARG A 212 -7.26 -2.08 5.80
N PRO A 213 -7.33 -3.33 5.31
CA PRO A 213 -7.01 -4.52 6.10
C PRO A 213 -5.72 -4.43 6.95
N ALA A 214 -4.70 -3.72 6.46
CA ALA A 214 -3.41 -3.54 7.15
C ALA A 214 -3.43 -2.52 8.28
N GLN A 215 -4.40 -1.62 8.30
CA GLN A 215 -4.46 -0.56 9.29
C GLN A 215 -4.96 -1.11 10.61
N VAL A 216 -4.08 -1.11 11.61
CA VAL A 216 -4.46 -1.41 13.00
C VAL A 216 -5.11 -0.16 13.59
N CYS A 217 -6.44 -0.15 13.66
CA CYS A 217 -7.18 0.92 14.35
C CYS A 217 -6.96 0.82 15.85
N THR A 218 -6.21 1.78 16.42
CA THR A 218 -6.00 1.88 17.87
C THR A 218 -7.16 2.61 18.57
N GLN A 219 -8.05 3.30 17.84
CA GLN A 219 -9.17 4.09 18.38
C GLN A 219 -10.50 3.81 17.66
N GLY A 220 -11.27 2.83 18.14
CA GLY A 220 -12.72 2.69 17.89
C GLY A 220 -13.16 2.39 16.44
N PHE A 221 -14.36 2.85 16.07
CA PHE A 221 -15.04 2.65 14.77
C PHE A 221 -14.68 3.73 13.72
N THR A 222 -13.51 4.34 13.83
CA THR A 222 -13.10 5.44 12.94
C THR A 222 -12.72 4.89 11.57
N SER A 223 -13.17 5.56 10.49
CA SER A 223 -12.73 5.25 9.13
C SER A 223 -11.70 6.28 8.68
N TYR A 224 -10.56 5.83 8.16
CA TYR A 224 -9.45 6.67 7.73
C TYR A 224 -9.32 6.76 6.21
N ASP A 225 -10.04 5.92 5.45
CA ASP A 225 -9.95 5.89 3.99
C ASP A 225 -11.34 5.91 3.33
N TRP A 226 -11.35 6.42 2.11
CA TRP A 226 -12.35 6.04 1.12
C TRP A 226 -11.97 4.69 0.52
N LYS A 227 -12.95 3.81 0.42
CA LYS A 227 -12.86 2.49 -0.21
C LYS A 227 -13.58 2.53 -1.56
N ILE A 228 -12.84 2.32 -2.63
CA ILE A 228 -13.34 2.16 -4.01
C ILE A 228 -13.35 0.66 -4.30
N GLY A 229 -14.52 0.03 -4.21
CA GLY A 229 -14.69 -1.41 -4.31
C GLY A 229 -15.40 -1.85 -5.56
N ILE A 230 -15.04 -3.02 -6.08
CA ILE A 230 -15.75 -3.70 -7.15
C ILE A 230 -16.34 -5.01 -6.62
N ARG A 231 -17.60 -5.23 -6.94
CA ARG A 231 -18.32 -6.47 -6.67
C ARG A 231 -18.75 -7.09 -8.00
N THR A 232 -18.38 -8.34 -8.22
CA THR A 232 -18.99 -9.15 -9.28
C THR A 232 -20.42 -9.52 -8.89
N LEU A 233 -21.37 -9.28 -9.80
CA LEU A 233 -22.73 -9.78 -9.69
C LEU A 233 -22.86 -11.12 -10.41
N ARG A 234 -22.26 -11.24 -11.60
CA ARG A 234 -22.21 -12.44 -12.44
C ARG A 234 -20.94 -12.41 -13.29
N ARG A 235 -20.29 -13.55 -13.55
CA ARG A 235 -19.17 -13.66 -14.49
C ARG A 235 -19.06 -15.05 -15.12
N SER A 236 -18.34 -15.14 -16.23
CA SER A 236 -17.86 -16.41 -16.78
C SER A 236 -16.60 -16.91 -16.06
N SER A 237 -16.24 -18.18 -16.30
CA SER A 237 -15.15 -18.88 -15.59
C SER A 237 -13.73 -18.39 -15.90
N LYS A 238 -13.56 -17.63 -16.99
CA LYS A 238 -12.26 -17.11 -17.45
C LYS A 238 -12.35 -15.61 -17.65
N LEU A 239 -12.52 -14.90 -16.54
CA LEU A 239 -12.66 -13.45 -16.54
C LEU A 239 -11.33 -12.79 -16.18
N LYS A 240 -10.93 -11.81 -16.99
CA LYS A 240 -9.83 -10.89 -16.68
C LYS A 240 -10.32 -9.45 -16.69
N LEU A 241 -10.08 -8.75 -15.59
CA LEU A 241 -10.36 -7.32 -15.44
C LEU A 241 -9.03 -6.55 -15.47
N ALA A 242 -8.98 -5.44 -16.19
CA ALA A 242 -7.88 -4.49 -16.13
C ALA A 242 -8.33 -3.18 -15.50
N LEU A 243 -7.44 -2.57 -14.71
CA LEU A 243 -7.52 -1.19 -14.28
C LEU A 243 -6.59 -0.35 -15.17
N LEU A 244 -7.13 0.70 -15.77
CA LEU A 244 -6.34 1.75 -16.42
C LEU A 244 -6.19 2.89 -15.44
N VAL A 245 -4.94 3.31 -15.18
CA VAL A 245 -4.61 4.46 -14.33
C VAL A 245 -3.90 5.50 -15.18
N GLU A 246 -4.50 6.68 -15.29
CA GLU A 246 -3.97 7.85 -16.00
C GLU A 246 -3.73 9.03 -15.06
#